data_AF-A0A6J8AAZ3-F1
#
_entry.id   AF-A0A6J8AAZ3-F1
#
_cell.length_a   1.000
_cell.length_b   1.000
_cell.length_c   1.000
_cell.angle_alpha   90.00
_cell.angle_beta   90.00
_cell.angle_gamma   90.00
#
_symmetry.space_group_name_H-M   'P 1'
#
loop_
_entity.id
_entity.type
_entity.pdbx_description
1 polymer ?
#
loop_
_entity_poly.entity_id
_entity_poly.type
_entity_poly.pdbx_seq_one_letter_code
_entity_poly.pdbx_strand_id
1 'polypeptide(L)'
;MAGVNCNGFESSLMQCSFRGWGRNNCISGHNVGIRCYGGCEGDLRLIKGSYYGRLEIYHIGSWGTICDDSFRYEDALVVCKQLRLGTTIVQYYTAGHGSGTIWLDEVACNRNENRIYNCKHRGWNVHDCSHSDDVGVRCAGSLAGTLIYSEGNVLIIERLGSFYE
;
A
#
# COMPACT_ATOMS: atom_id res chain seq x y z
N MET A 1 -3.80 -0.43 28.05
CA MET A 1 -2.53 0.07 28.62
C MET A 1 -2.52 1.58 28.41
N ALA A 2 -2.22 2.39 29.43
CA ALA A 2 -2.20 3.85 29.29
C ALA A 2 -1.07 4.47 30.11
N GLY A 3 -0.61 5.65 29.69
CA GLY A 3 0.53 6.33 30.31
C GLY A 3 1.81 5.51 30.22
N VAL A 4 2.05 4.89 29.06
CA VAL A 4 3.27 4.12 28.79
C VAL A 4 4.45 5.08 28.77
N ASN A 5 5.46 4.80 29.59
CA ASN A 5 6.69 5.58 29.67
C ASN A 5 7.88 4.63 29.54
N CYS A 6 8.59 4.72 28.41
CA CYS A 6 9.75 3.91 28.07
C CYS A 6 11.03 4.76 28.19
N ASN A 7 12.15 4.14 28.54
CA ASN A 7 13.46 4.79 28.56
C ASN A 7 14.26 4.61 27.26
N GLY A 8 13.80 3.72 26.36
CA GLY A 8 14.38 3.49 25.04
C GLY A 8 15.31 2.28 24.94
N PHE A 9 15.51 1.54 26.03
CA PHE A 9 16.32 0.31 26.05
C PHE A 9 15.47 -0.96 26.14
N GLU A 10 14.15 -0.82 26.31
CA GLU A 10 13.22 -1.93 26.36
C GLU A 10 13.10 -2.62 25.00
N SER A 11 13.10 -3.96 24.98
CA SER A 11 12.90 -4.74 23.75
C SER A 11 11.42 -4.94 23.41
N SER A 12 10.51 -4.48 24.28
CA SER A 12 9.06 -4.58 24.12
C SER A 12 8.35 -3.50 24.92
N LEU A 13 7.24 -2.99 24.38
CA LEU A 13 6.37 -2.04 25.10
C LEU A 13 5.87 -2.58 26.44
N MET A 14 5.79 -3.91 26.61
CA MET A 14 5.38 -4.56 27.87
C MET A 14 6.38 -4.36 29.02
N GLN A 15 7.63 -4.04 28.72
CA GLN A 15 8.69 -3.80 29.72
C GLN A 15 8.72 -2.33 30.18
N CYS A 16 8.06 -1.42 29.47
CA CYS A 16 7.96 -0.02 29.86
C CYS A 16 7.09 0.15 31.10
N SER A 17 7.25 1.26 31.82
CA SER A 17 6.39 1.59 32.96
C SER A 17 5.01 2.07 32.49
N PHE A 18 3.93 1.64 33.15
CA PHE A 18 2.56 2.07 32.84
C PHE A 18 1.63 1.96 34.05
N ARG A 19 0.43 2.55 33.96
CA ARG A 19 -0.53 2.65 35.08
C ARG A 19 -1.25 1.33 35.47
N GLY A 20 -0.82 0.19 34.92
CA GLY A 20 -1.47 -1.12 35.07
C GLY A 20 -2.56 -1.40 34.03
N TRP A 21 -2.91 -2.68 33.85
CA TRP A 21 -3.94 -3.12 32.91
C TRP A 21 -5.34 -2.72 33.38
N GLY A 22 -6.21 -2.31 32.46
CA GLY A 22 -7.59 -1.87 32.76
C GLY A 22 -7.71 -0.55 33.53
N ARG A 23 -6.61 0.02 34.05
CA ARG A 23 -6.59 1.28 34.80
C ARG A 23 -6.30 2.47 33.88
N ASN A 24 -7.32 2.91 33.17
CA ASN A 24 -7.23 4.06 32.27
C ASN A 24 -8.60 4.73 32.12
N ASN A 25 -8.60 6.01 31.72
CA ASN A 25 -9.78 6.77 31.35
C ASN A 25 -9.90 6.89 29.82
N CYS A 26 -9.28 5.97 29.07
CA CYS A 26 -9.33 6.00 27.62
C CYS A 26 -10.71 5.53 27.13
N ILE A 27 -11.31 6.30 26.25
CA ILE A 27 -12.53 5.92 25.53
C ILE A 27 -12.17 5.35 24.15
N SER A 28 -13.15 4.72 23.49
CA SER A 28 -13.00 4.29 22.10
C SER A 28 -12.56 5.49 21.24
N GLY A 29 -11.45 5.33 20.50
CA GLY A 29 -10.84 6.39 19.69
C GLY A 29 -9.54 6.97 20.26
N HIS A 30 -9.19 6.73 21.53
CA HIS A 30 -7.92 7.18 22.12
C HIS A 30 -6.75 6.20 21.89
N ASN A 31 -6.78 5.46 20.77
CA ASN A 31 -5.73 4.49 20.44
C ASN A 31 -4.49 5.23 19.90
N VAL A 32 -3.31 4.81 20.33
CA VAL A 32 -2.03 5.31 19.80
C VAL A 32 -1.51 4.32 18.77
N GLY A 33 -1.17 4.82 17.59
CA GLY A 33 -0.44 4.08 16.56
C GLY A 33 1.01 4.55 16.50
N ILE A 34 1.94 3.62 16.32
CA ILE A 34 3.34 3.92 16.01
C ILE A 34 3.63 3.53 14.57
N ARG A 35 4.42 4.35 13.86
CA ARG A 35 4.97 4.01 12.55
C ARG A 35 6.48 4.13 12.64
N CYS A 36 7.19 3.03 12.45
CA CYS A 36 8.64 3.03 12.40
C CYS A 36 9.14 3.81 11.16
N TYR A 37 10.30 4.45 11.26
CA TYR A 37 11.01 4.98 10.10
C TYR A 37 11.43 3.82 9.19
N GLY A 38 11.21 3.97 7.88
CA GLY A 38 11.49 2.92 6.88
C GLY A 38 10.22 2.34 6.30
N GLY A 39 9.38 1.68 7.10
CA GLY A 39 8.17 1.00 6.65
C GLY A 39 7.89 -0.24 7.51
N CYS A 40 6.72 -0.85 7.34
CA CYS A 40 6.43 -2.19 7.85
C CYS A 40 6.63 -3.22 6.74
N GLU A 41 6.89 -4.47 7.11
CA GLU A 41 7.07 -5.58 6.17
C GLU A 41 5.90 -5.68 5.17
N GLY A 42 6.25 -5.59 3.89
CA GLY A 42 5.34 -5.55 2.77
C GLY A 42 4.43 -4.32 2.69
N ASP A 43 4.80 -3.18 3.29
CA ASP A 43 4.20 -1.89 2.98
C ASP A 43 4.43 -1.53 1.51
N LEU A 44 3.46 -0.82 0.92
CA LEU A 44 3.54 -0.33 -0.45
C LEU A 44 3.58 1.19 -0.48
N ARG A 45 4.28 1.74 -1.48
CA ARG A 45 4.22 3.16 -1.84
C ARG A 45 4.22 3.35 -3.35
N LEU A 46 3.66 4.47 -3.79
CA LEU A 46 3.71 4.91 -5.18
C LEU A 46 4.68 6.09 -5.30
N ILE A 47 5.69 5.95 -6.15
CA ILE A 47 6.65 7.02 -6.45
C ILE A 47 6.19 7.73 -7.73
N LYS A 48 5.52 8.88 -7.55
CA LYS A 48 5.28 9.99 -8.50
C LYS A 48 4.09 10.84 -8.03
N GLY A 49 3.03 10.22 -7.55
CA GLY A 49 1.84 10.91 -7.03
C GLY A 49 1.03 10.05 -6.06
N SER A 50 -0.01 10.65 -5.48
CA SER A 50 -0.83 10.01 -4.42
C SER A 50 -1.68 8.83 -4.90
N TYR A 51 -1.94 8.75 -6.21
CA TYR A 51 -2.85 7.80 -6.84
C TYR A 51 -2.22 7.02 -7.99
N TYR A 52 -1.00 7.38 -8.37
CA TYR A 52 -0.29 6.73 -9.46
C TYR A 52 1.22 6.89 -9.29
N GLY A 53 1.97 5.91 -9.75
CA GLY A 53 3.42 5.96 -9.74
C GLY A 53 4.05 4.58 -9.86
N ARG A 54 5.39 4.54 -9.86
CA ARG A 54 6.14 3.30 -9.73
C ARG A 54 5.80 2.66 -8.39
N LEU A 55 5.53 1.36 -8.40
CA LEU A 55 5.22 0.60 -7.21
C LEU A 55 6.50 0.15 -6.52
N GLU A 56 6.59 0.43 -5.22
CA GLU A 56 7.67 -0.05 -4.38
C GLU A 56 7.12 -0.77 -3.15
N ILE A 57 7.83 -1.81 -2.72
CA ILE A 57 7.52 -2.65 -1.56
C ILE A 57 8.66 -2.58 -0.54
N TYR A 58 8.30 -2.57 0.74
CA TYR A 58 9.26 -2.62 1.85
C TYR A 58 9.51 -4.05 2.29
N HIS A 59 10.77 -4.48 2.29
CA HIS A 59 11.20 -5.80 2.72
C HIS A 59 12.57 -5.71 3.40
N ILE A 60 12.75 -6.39 4.54
CA ILE A 60 14.03 -6.47 5.28
C ILE A 60 14.70 -5.08 5.41
N GLY A 61 13.97 -4.11 5.95
CA GLY A 61 14.56 -2.82 6.28
C GLY A 61 14.66 -1.82 5.10
N SER A 62 14.32 -2.21 3.87
CA SER A 62 14.55 -1.37 2.69
C SER A 62 13.41 -1.39 1.67
N TRP A 63 13.28 -0.28 0.93
CA TRP A 63 12.37 -0.17 -0.20
C TRP A 63 13.02 -0.74 -1.46
N GLY A 64 12.24 -1.46 -2.25
CA GLY A 64 12.63 -1.96 -3.56
C GLY A 64 11.45 -2.02 -4.51
N THR A 65 11.71 -2.34 -5.77
CA THR A 65 10.72 -2.32 -6.86
C THR A 65 10.08 -3.69 -7.07
N ILE A 66 9.08 -3.74 -7.94
CA ILE A 66 8.40 -4.95 -8.38
C ILE A 66 8.47 -4.98 -9.91
N CYS A 67 8.83 -6.12 -10.50
CA CYS A 67 8.88 -6.28 -11.95
C CYS A 67 7.46 -6.35 -12.54
N ASP A 68 7.30 -5.88 -13.77
CA ASP A 68 6.04 -5.92 -14.53
C ASP A 68 5.83 -7.23 -15.31
N ASP A 69 6.81 -8.13 -15.34
CA ASP A 69 6.67 -9.46 -15.94
C ASP A 69 5.55 -10.26 -15.30
N SER A 70 4.64 -10.75 -16.15
CA SER A 70 3.36 -11.38 -15.77
C SER A 70 2.42 -10.53 -14.92
N PHE A 71 2.77 -9.28 -14.61
CA PHE A 71 1.94 -8.37 -13.84
C PHE A 71 0.70 -8.00 -14.63
N ARG A 72 -0.46 -8.19 -14.02
CA ARG A 72 -1.77 -8.07 -14.65
C ARG A 72 -2.74 -7.30 -13.77
N TYR A 73 -3.95 -7.15 -14.28
CA TYR A 73 -5.02 -6.40 -13.64
C TYR A 73 -5.35 -6.92 -12.23
N GLU A 74 -5.31 -8.23 -12.01
CA GLU A 74 -5.51 -8.88 -10.71
C GLU A 74 -4.51 -8.39 -9.65
N ASP A 75 -3.26 -8.17 -10.03
CA ASP A 75 -2.18 -7.75 -9.13
C ASP A 75 -2.36 -6.27 -8.79
N ALA A 76 -2.65 -5.45 -9.80
CA ALA A 76 -2.98 -4.04 -9.63
C ALA A 76 -4.19 -3.85 -8.70
N LEU A 77 -5.20 -4.73 -8.77
CA LEU A 77 -6.35 -4.71 -7.86
C LEU A 77 -5.93 -4.96 -6.41
N VAL A 78 -5.09 -5.97 -6.16
CA VAL A 78 -4.57 -6.26 -4.82
C VAL A 78 -3.76 -5.07 -4.29
N VAL A 79 -2.93 -4.45 -5.14
CA VAL A 79 -2.16 -3.24 -4.79
C VAL A 79 -3.09 -2.09 -4.39
N CYS A 80 -4.10 -1.77 -5.22
CA CYS A 80 -5.02 -0.67 -4.94
C CYS A 80 -5.87 -0.92 -3.68
N LYS A 81 -6.26 -2.18 -3.44
CA LYS A 81 -6.94 -2.62 -2.20
C LYS A 81 -6.02 -2.47 -0.99
N GLN A 82 -4.77 -2.91 -1.10
CA GLN A 82 -3.77 -2.83 -0.04
C GLN A 82 -3.43 -1.38 0.33
N LEU A 83 -3.30 -0.50 -0.66
CA LEU A 83 -3.06 0.94 -0.49
C LEU A 83 -4.32 1.72 -0.05
N ARG A 84 -5.51 1.11 -0.12
CA ARG A 84 -6.81 1.74 0.20
C ARG A 84 -7.10 2.99 -0.63
N LEU A 85 -6.65 3.00 -1.88
CA LEU A 85 -6.85 4.11 -2.82
C LEU A 85 -8.11 3.96 -3.68
N GLY A 86 -8.91 2.92 -3.43
CA GLY A 86 -10.10 2.55 -4.19
C GLY A 86 -9.80 1.79 -5.48
N THR A 87 -10.83 1.16 -6.04
CA THR A 87 -10.70 0.19 -7.15
C THR A 87 -11.61 0.51 -8.33
N THR A 88 -12.14 1.73 -8.43
CA THR A 88 -12.99 2.15 -9.56
C THR A 88 -12.16 2.27 -10.85
N ILE A 89 -10.97 2.84 -10.74
CA ILE A 89 -9.95 2.86 -11.79
C ILE A 89 -8.75 2.07 -11.28
N VAL A 90 -8.35 1.06 -12.03
CA VAL A 90 -7.16 0.24 -11.77
C VAL A 90 -6.43 0.06 -13.09
N GLN A 91 -5.20 0.55 -13.14
CA GLN A 91 -4.31 0.42 -14.30
C GLN A 91 -2.92 0.05 -13.82
N TYR A 92 -2.18 -0.63 -14.67
CA TYR A 92 -0.75 -0.89 -14.51
C TYR A 92 -0.03 -0.51 -15.79
N TYR A 93 1.26 -0.25 -15.69
CA TYR A 93 2.12 0.13 -16.81
C TYR A 93 3.57 -0.10 -16.43
N THR A 94 4.45 -0.26 -17.42
CA THR A 94 5.90 -0.23 -17.21
C THR A 94 6.31 1.19 -16.83
N ALA A 95 6.67 1.40 -15.56
CA ALA A 95 7.11 2.71 -15.09
C ALA A 95 8.60 2.94 -15.38
N GLY A 96 9.39 1.89 -15.22
CA GLY A 96 10.84 1.93 -15.31
C GLY A 96 11.51 2.89 -14.32
N HIS A 97 12.81 3.11 -14.53
CA HIS A 97 13.63 4.12 -13.82
C HIS A 97 13.58 4.00 -12.29
N GLY A 98 13.36 2.82 -11.75
CA GLY A 98 13.64 2.55 -10.35
C GLY A 98 15.13 2.34 -10.09
N SER A 99 15.42 2.02 -8.84
CA SER A 99 16.77 1.80 -8.35
C SER A 99 16.71 0.92 -7.11
N GLY A 100 17.80 0.19 -6.83
CA GLY A 100 17.91 -0.64 -5.64
C GLY A 100 17.55 -2.08 -5.94
N THR A 101 16.93 -2.77 -4.98
CA THR A 101 16.57 -4.18 -5.12
C THR A 101 15.23 -4.33 -5.82
N ILE A 102 15.09 -5.29 -6.73
CA ILE A 102 13.80 -5.72 -7.26
C ILE A 102 13.32 -6.88 -6.37
N TRP A 103 12.31 -6.63 -5.55
CA TRP A 103 11.90 -7.58 -4.52
C TRP A 103 11.02 -8.71 -5.03
N LEU A 104 10.18 -8.44 -6.03
CA LEU A 104 9.20 -9.39 -6.54
C LEU A 104 9.19 -9.41 -8.07
N ASP A 105 8.99 -10.60 -8.60
CA ASP A 105 8.90 -10.93 -10.03
C ASP A 105 7.91 -12.10 -10.24
N GLU A 106 7.33 -12.16 -11.44
CA GLU A 106 6.22 -13.02 -11.86
C GLU A 106 5.08 -13.06 -10.84
N VAL A 107 4.66 -11.87 -10.37
CA VAL A 107 3.56 -11.75 -9.42
C VAL A 107 2.26 -12.17 -10.11
N ALA A 108 1.54 -13.11 -9.49
CA ALA A 108 0.28 -13.64 -10.01
C ALA A 108 -0.75 -13.85 -8.89
N CYS A 109 -1.58 -12.83 -8.68
CA CYS A 109 -2.68 -12.81 -7.71
C CYS A 109 -3.96 -13.42 -8.28
N ASN A 110 -4.85 -13.81 -7.37
CA ASN A 110 -6.21 -14.29 -7.64
C ASN A 110 -7.29 -13.33 -7.10
N ARG A 111 -6.93 -12.07 -6.82
CA ARG A 111 -7.77 -10.96 -6.29
C ARG A 111 -8.19 -11.09 -4.82
N ASN A 112 -8.00 -12.25 -4.20
CA ASN A 112 -8.42 -12.52 -2.82
C ASN A 112 -7.34 -12.16 -1.79
N GLU A 113 -6.11 -12.03 -2.25
CA GLU A 113 -4.96 -11.68 -1.43
C GLU A 113 -5.13 -10.27 -0.85
N ASN A 114 -4.73 -10.10 0.42
CA ASN A 114 -4.77 -8.80 1.09
C ASN A 114 -3.44 -8.04 0.96
N ARG A 115 -2.39 -8.74 0.53
CA ARG A 115 -1.03 -8.24 0.39
C ARG A 115 -0.45 -8.77 -0.91
N ILE A 116 0.24 -7.94 -1.67
CA ILE A 116 0.82 -8.33 -2.97
C ILE A 116 1.84 -9.47 -2.83
N TYR A 117 2.61 -9.49 -1.74
CA TYR A 117 3.59 -10.54 -1.46
C TYR A 117 2.97 -11.89 -1.02
N ASN A 118 1.65 -11.96 -0.83
CA ASN A 118 0.96 -13.24 -0.59
C ASN A 118 0.49 -13.91 -1.89
N CYS A 119 0.59 -13.20 -3.02
CA CYS A 119 0.31 -13.77 -4.32
C CYS A 119 1.42 -14.76 -4.71
N LYS A 120 1.18 -15.58 -5.73
CA LYS A 120 2.28 -16.39 -6.27
C LYS A 120 3.35 -15.45 -6.84
N HIS A 121 4.62 -15.72 -6.56
CA HIS A 121 5.79 -15.02 -7.11
C HIS A 121 7.01 -15.95 -7.06
N ARG A 122 8.11 -15.61 -7.74
CA ARG A 122 9.33 -16.47 -7.80
C ARG A 122 10.07 -16.60 -6.47
N GLY A 123 9.91 -15.61 -5.60
CA GLY A 123 10.57 -15.51 -4.30
C GLY A 123 11.06 -14.09 -4.09
N TRP A 124 11.49 -13.76 -2.86
CA TRP A 124 12.07 -12.46 -2.57
C TRP A 124 13.43 -12.32 -3.27
N ASN A 125 13.62 -11.25 -4.05
CA ASN A 125 14.86 -10.97 -4.77
C ASN A 125 15.29 -12.12 -5.71
N VAL A 126 14.31 -12.82 -6.29
CA VAL A 126 14.51 -13.83 -7.33
C VAL A 126 13.83 -13.33 -8.58
N HIS A 127 14.61 -12.80 -9.52
CA HIS A 127 14.13 -12.20 -10.75
C HIS A 127 15.22 -12.23 -11.84
N ASP A 128 14.82 -12.07 -13.10
CA ASP A 128 15.69 -11.81 -14.25
C ASP A 128 15.46 -10.41 -14.87
N CYS A 129 14.58 -9.61 -14.26
CA CYS A 129 14.27 -8.25 -14.66
C CYS A 129 15.38 -7.23 -14.40
N SER A 130 15.29 -6.10 -15.09
CA SER A 130 16.04 -4.88 -14.82
C SER A 130 15.11 -3.72 -14.41
N HIS A 131 15.67 -2.57 -14.04
CA HIS A 131 14.85 -1.40 -13.70
C HIS A 131 14.14 -0.74 -14.90
N SER A 132 14.32 -1.21 -16.14
CA SER A 132 13.40 -0.84 -17.22
C SER A 132 12.02 -1.46 -17.05
N ASP A 133 11.94 -2.55 -16.29
CA ASP A 133 10.80 -3.45 -16.18
C ASP A 133 10.05 -3.21 -14.85
N ASP A 134 10.39 -2.15 -14.12
CA ASP A 134 9.71 -1.82 -12.87
C ASP A 134 8.25 -1.40 -13.14
N VAL A 135 7.32 -2.03 -12.41
CA VAL A 135 5.89 -1.78 -12.57
C VAL A 135 5.44 -0.47 -11.93
N GLY A 136 4.52 0.21 -12.59
CA GLY A 136 3.73 1.29 -12.05
C GLY A 136 2.25 0.93 -11.98
N VAL A 137 1.56 1.51 -11.00
CA VAL A 137 0.11 1.30 -10.79
C VAL A 137 -0.57 2.64 -10.68
N ARG A 138 -1.81 2.73 -11.18
CA ARG A 138 -2.75 3.82 -10.93
C ARG A 138 -4.02 3.27 -10.30
N CYS A 139 -4.37 3.85 -9.16
CA CYS A 139 -5.59 3.58 -8.41
C CYS A 139 -6.44 4.84 -8.36
N ALA A 140 -7.73 4.74 -8.60
CA ALA A 140 -8.66 5.77 -8.16
C ALA A 140 -9.94 5.13 -7.66
N GLY A 141 -10.32 5.45 -6.43
CA GLY A 141 -11.68 5.28 -5.96
C GLY A 141 -12.55 6.38 -6.54
N SER A 142 -13.84 6.10 -6.66
CA SER A 142 -14.82 7.17 -6.70
C SER A 142 -14.60 8.02 -5.46
N LEU A 143 -14.30 9.31 -5.64
CA LEU A 143 -14.56 10.27 -4.57
C LEU A 143 -16.02 10.04 -4.17
N ALA A 144 -16.30 9.77 -2.89
CA ALA A 144 -17.68 9.73 -2.42
C ALA A 144 -18.36 11.02 -2.92
N GLY A 145 -19.33 10.88 -3.84
CA GLY A 145 -19.95 12.00 -4.55
C GLY A 145 -19.48 12.27 -5.99
N THR A 146 -18.81 11.36 -6.69
CA THR A 146 -18.58 11.51 -8.15
C THR A 146 -19.21 10.34 -8.90
N LEU A 147 -20.20 10.65 -9.75
CA LEU A 147 -20.76 9.70 -10.70
C LEU A 147 -19.88 9.72 -11.95
N ILE A 148 -19.47 8.53 -12.40
CA ILE A 148 -18.67 8.36 -13.61
C ILE A 148 -19.56 7.58 -14.59
N TYR A 149 -19.89 8.20 -15.72
CA TYR A 149 -20.59 7.52 -16.82
C TYR A 149 -19.76 7.63 -18.11
N SER A 150 -19.93 6.65 -18.98
CA SER A 150 -19.25 6.59 -20.28
C SER A 150 -20.25 6.78 -21.42
N GLU A 151 -19.99 7.78 -22.27
CA GLU A 151 -20.61 7.90 -23.60
C GLU A 151 -19.53 7.65 -24.66
N GLY A 152 -19.45 6.40 -25.14
CA GLY A 152 -18.37 5.98 -26.04
C GLY A 152 -17.00 6.02 -25.37
N ASN A 153 -16.01 6.67 -25.99
CA ASN A 153 -14.64 6.78 -25.49
C ASN A 153 -14.40 8.00 -24.58
N VAL A 154 -15.46 8.74 -24.22
CA VAL A 154 -15.38 9.93 -23.37
C VAL A 154 -15.82 9.58 -21.95
N LEU A 155 -14.97 9.89 -20.98
CA LEU A 155 -15.30 9.80 -19.56
C LEU A 155 -15.91 11.11 -19.09
N ILE A 156 -17.19 11.08 -18.71
CA ILE A 156 -17.89 12.23 -18.13
C ILE A 156 -17.76 12.12 -16.61
N ILE A 157 -17.25 13.19 -15.99
CA ILE A 157 -17.04 13.28 -14.54
C ILE A 157 -18.04 14.29 -13.99
N GLU A 158 -19.12 13.81 -13.37
CA GLU A 158 -20.04 14.68 -12.63
C GLU A 158 -19.67 14.70 -11.15
N ARG A 159 -19.26 15.88 -10.67
CA ARG A 159 -18.99 16.11 -9.26
C ARG A 159 -20.32 16.44 -8.58
N LEU A 160 -20.88 15.51 -7.81
CA LEU A 160 -22.00 15.84 -6.94
C LEU A 160 -21.48 16.81 -5.88
N GLY A 161 -22.14 17.96 -5.79
CA GLY A 161 -21.87 18.94 -4.74
C GLY A 161 -21.90 18.25 -3.39
N SER A 162 -20.86 18.44 -2.60
CA SER A 162 -20.74 17.91 -1.25
C SER A 162 -21.89 18.41 -0.37
N PHE A 163 -22.85 17.55 -0.09
CA PHE A 163 -23.75 17.70 1.05
C PHE A 163 -22.99 17.24 2.30
N TYR A 164 -22.36 18.18 2.98
CA TYR A 164 -22.10 18.07 4.41
C TYR A 164 -23.06 19.06 5.07
N GLU A 165 -24.05 18.55 5.80
CA GLU A 165 -24.78 19.31 6.83
C GLU A 165 -23.89 19.45 8.08
#